data_AF-A0A1B1BKX4-F1
#
_entry.id   AF-A0A1B1BKX4-F1
#
_cell.length_a   1.000
_cell.length_b   1.000
_cell.length_c   1.000
_cell.angle_alpha   90.00
_cell.angle_beta   90.00
_cell.angle_gamma   90.00
#
_symmetry.space_group_name_H-M   'P 1'
#
loop_
_entity.id
_entity.type
_entity.pdbx_description
1 polymer ?
#
loop_
_entity_poly.entity_id
_entity_poly.type
_entity_poly.pdbx_seq_one_letter_code
_entity_poly.pdbx_strand_id
1 'polypeptide(L)'
;MQVPVLEGAPIGTAAPRGLLIEIAQAEALAAYRALRTDVFVQEQGLFPGSDLDDIDDDPRTVVLVARNDEGSIVGGVRIAPAVPGRDLGWWTGSRLAVARGARGVAGIGGALIRAACAEVESRGVLRFEATVQSQNEVLFRRLGWIALRRTELLGKEHTVMRWPITRLERAAQGAKAHLATLLQPFGATAAGLGGAGFVGDDGSPVPGSDLIAVCDAIVPSLVERDPEWAGWCAVLVNVNDLTAMGANAVGMLDAVAARDASFAARILRGLQSGAEAWGIPVLGGHTQLGVSAALSVTALGRTDTPVPGGGARPDQALSLTVDISGGWRPGYSGLQWDSSSHRTGAELRDLAQTVARARPAAAKDVSMAGLVGTVGMLAEASGVGAIVDVAAIPRPHEATIGDWLTCFPGFGMLTVDDRGGGRMASAHAVTAEIGETTTIGGVHLRWPDGEITRAIASGVTGLGPSA
;
A
#
# COMPACT_ATOMS: atom_id res chain seq x y z
N MET A 1 -5.94 -23.25 13.11
CA MET A 1 -6.67 -21.97 13.02
C MET A 1 -6.40 -21.45 11.61
N GLN A 2 -7.38 -21.57 10.72
CA GLN A 2 -7.21 -21.28 9.29
C GLN A 2 -7.00 -19.78 9.09
N VAL A 3 -5.91 -19.40 8.43
CA VAL A 3 -5.61 -18.05 7.97
C VAL A 3 -6.53 -17.76 6.78
N PRO A 4 -7.51 -16.84 6.87
CA PRO A 4 -8.42 -16.54 5.77
C PRO A 4 -7.74 -15.53 4.81
N VAL A 5 -6.71 -16.00 4.09
CA VAL A 5 -6.03 -15.27 2.99
C VAL A 5 -5.96 -16.14 1.71
N LEU A 6 -6.67 -17.27 1.69
CA LEU A 6 -6.67 -18.20 0.54
C LEU A 6 -8.07 -18.67 0.09
N GLU A 7 -9.14 -18.06 0.59
CA GLU A 7 -10.47 -18.23 0.01
C GLU A 7 -10.91 -16.89 -0.57
N GLY A 8 -11.04 -16.84 -1.89
CA GLY A 8 -11.61 -15.71 -2.60
C GLY A 8 -12.96 -15.34 -1.98
N ALA A 9 -13.26 -14.04 -1.97
CA ALA A 9 -14.54 -13.52 -1.53
C ALA A 9 -15.70 -14.39 -2.05
N PRO A 10 -16.77 -14.59 -1.27
CA PRO A 10 -17.93 -15.35 -1.74
C PRO A 10 -18.38 -14.77 -3.07
N ILE A 11 -18.37 -15.60 -4.11
CA ILE A 11 -18.79 -15.25 -5.47
C ILE A 11 -20.24 -14.77 -5.34
N GLY A 12 -20.41 -13.45 -5.33
CA GLY A 12 -21.70 -12.81 -5.39
C GLY A 12 -22.43 -13.32 -6.64
N THR A 13 -23.61 -13.86 -6.41
CA THR A 13 -24.67 -14.23 -7.37
C THR A 13 -24.32 -14.02 -8.84
N ALA A 14 -24.27 -15.14 -9.56
CA ALA A 14 -24.05 -15.27 -11.00
C ALA A 14 -24.47 -14.05 -11.83
N ALA A 15 -23.59 -13.65 -12.76
CA ALA A 15 -23.93 -12.71 -13.82
C ALA A 15 -25.29 -13.09 -14.44
N PRO A 16 -26.14 -12.12 -14.83
CA PRO A 16 -27.38 -12.42 -15.53
C PRO A 16 -27.07 -13.39 -16.67
N ARG A 17 -27.77 -14.53 -16.76
CA ARG A 17 -27.62 -15.45 -17.89
C ARG A 17 -27.78 -14.64 -19.18
N GLY A 18 -26.75 -14.65 -20.03
CA GLY A 18 -26.73 -13.98 -21.32
C GLY A 18 -26.13 -12.57 -21.38
N LEU A 19 -25.35 -12.16 -20.37
CA LEU A 19 -24.60 -10.90 -20.39
C LEU A 19 -23.11 -11.14 -20.07
N LEU A 20 -22.23 -10.79 -21.02
CA LEU A 20 -20.78 -10.76 -20.81
C LEU A 20 -20.32 -9.31 -20.62
N ILE A 21 -19.58 -9.03 -19.55
CA ILE A 21 -18.91 -7.74 -19.36
C ILE A 21 -17.41 -7.94 -19.59
N GLU A 22 -16.83 -7.12 -20.47
CA GLU A 22 -15.43 -7.20 -20.86
C GLU A 22 -14.83 -5.81 -21.08
N ILE A 23 -13.49 -5.73 -21.03
CA ILE A 23 -12.76 -4.53 -21.45
C ILE A 23 -12.85 -4.42 -22.97
N ALA A 24 -13.36 -3.29 -23.43
CA ALA A 24 -13.60 -3.03 -24.84
C ALA A 24 -12.30 -3.04 -25.65
N GLN A 25 -12.29 -3.82 -26.72
CA GLN A 25 -11.29 -3.75 -27.80
C GLN A 25 -11.74 -2.74 -28.87
N ALA A 26 -10.92 -2.50 -29.89
CA ALA A 26 -11.12 -1.45 -30.90
C ALA A 26 -12.53 -1.41 -31.51
N GLU A 27 -13.08 -2.56 -31.90
CA GLU A 27 -14.42 -2.66 -32.51
C GLU A 27 -15.52 -2.34 -31.49
N ALA A 28 -15.37 -2.81 -30.24
CA ALA A 28 -16.31 -2.55 -29.17
C ALA A 28 -16.28 -1.08 -28.71
N LEU A 29 -15.14 -0.39 -28.82
CA LEU A 29 -15.03 1.04 -28.56
C LEU A 29 -15.86 1.87 -29.54
N ALA A 30 -15.85 1.52 -30.82
CA ALA A 30 -16.67 2.19 -31.82
C ALA A 30 -18.17 1.99 -31.53
N ALA A 31 -18.59 0.77 -31.21
CA ALA A 31 -19.96 0.47 -30.82
C ALA A 31 -20.39 1.21 -29.54
N TYR A 32 -19.49 1.30 -28.55
CA TYR A 32 -19.74 2.07 -27.33
C TYR A 32 -19.88 3.58 -27.59
N ARG A 33 -19.08 4.16 -28.48
CA ARG A 33 -19.18 5.58 -28.87
C ARG A 33 -20.50 5.87 -29.59
N ALA A 34 -20.96 4.96 -30.46
CA ALA A 34 -22.28 5.06 -31.08
C ALA A 34 -23.40 5.02 -30.03
N LEU A 35 -23.33 4.06 -29.10
CA LEU A 35 -24.30 3.94 -28.00
C LEU A 35 -24.33 5.21 -27.11
N ARG A 36 -23.18 5.80 -26.81
CA ARG A 36 -23.09 7.08 -26.07
C ARG A 36 -23.75 8.21 -26.83
N THR A 37 -23.54 8.29 -28.14
CA THR A 37 -24.18 9.31 -28.99
C THR A 37 -25.70 9.16 -28.94
N ASP A 38 -26.22 7.95 -29.07
CA ASP A 38 -27.66 7.68 -28.98
C ASP A 38 -28.23 8.10 -27.62
N VAL A 39 -27.54 7.76 -26.53
CA VAL A 39 -28.04 7.98 -25.17
C VAL A 39 -27.88 9.43 -24.70
N PHE A 40 -26.74 10.07 -24.94
CA PHE A 40 -26.41 11.38 -24.37
C PHE A 40 -26.69 12.54 -25.33
N VAL A 41 -26.46 12.35 -26.63
CA VAL A 41 -26.69 13.39 -27.64
C VAL A 41 -28.15 13.34 -28.12
N GLN A 42 -28.58 12.20 -28.66
CA GLN A 42 -29.88 12.11 -29.34
C GLN A 42 -31.04 12.02 -28.34
N GLU A 43 -30.97 11.11 -27.37
CA GLU A 43 -32.08 10.87 -26.44
C GLU A 43 -32.18 11.95 -25.35
N GLN A 44 -31.06 12.28 -24.69
CA GLN A 44 -31.08 13.20 -23.55
C GLN A 44 -30.85 14.66 -23.93
N GLY A 45 -30.31 14.94 -25.14
CA GLY A 45 -30.00 16.31 -25.57
C GLY A 45 -28.97 17.00 -24.69
N LEU A 46 -28.05 16.26 -24.04
CA LEU A 46 -27.04 16.85 -23.14
C LEU A 46 -25.91 17.55 -23.89
N PHE A 47 -25.69 17.17 -25.14
CA PHE A 47 -24.61 17.70 -25.98
C PHE A 47 -25.17 18.14 -27.34
N PRO A 48 -24.67 19.23 -27.93
CA PRO A 48 -25.18 19.77 -29.18
C PRO A 48 -24.77 18.98 -30.43
N GLY A 49 -23.86 18.00 -30.32
CA GLY A 49 -23.46 17.17 -31.47
C GLY A 49 -22.59 15.97 -31.15
N SER A 50 -21.63 16.08 -30.22
CA SER A 50 -20.78 14.97 -29.80
C SER A 50 -20.55 15.02 -28.29
N ASP A 51 -20.46 13.84 -27.67
CA ASP A 51 -20.12 13.68 -26.25
C ASP A 51 -18.65 13.28 -26.02
N LEU A 52 -17.83 13.27 -27.09
CA LEU A 52 -16.39 13.00 -27.03
C LEU A 52 -15.66 14.11 -26.25
N ASP A 53 -14.66 13.72 -25.47
CA ASP A 53 -13.80 14.61 -24.70
C ASP A 53 -12.36 14.05 -24.62
N ASP A 54 -11.43 14.85 -24.10
CA ASP A 54 -10.00 14.49 -24.03
C ASP A 54 -9.72 13.19 -23.25
N ILE A 55 -10.64 12.76 -22.38
CA ILE A 55 -10.52 11.49 -21.64
C ILE A 55 -10.64 10.30 -22.61
N ASP A 56 -11.38 10.43 -23.71
CA ASP A 56 -11.48 9.39 -24.73
C ASP A 56 -10.15 9.08 -25.44
N ASP A 57 -9.21 10.03 -25.39
CA ASP A 57 -7.88 9.92 -26.03
C ASP A 57 -6.76 9.61 -25.01
N ASP A 58 -7.04 9.61 -23.70
CA ASP A 58 -6.06 9.21 -22.68
C ASP A 58 -5.80 7.70 -22.77
N PRO A 59 -4.55 7.24 -22.97
CA PRO A 59 -4.22 5.81 -23.11
C PRO A 59 -4.50 4.99 -21.84
N ARG A 60 -4.71 5.64 -20.70
CA ARG A 60 -5.06 5.01 -19.42
C ARG A 60 -6.57 4.78 -19.29
N THR A 61 -7.38 5.36 -20.17
CA THR A 61 -8.83 5.19 -20.17
C THR A 61 -9.20 3.75 -20.48
N VAL A 62 -10.12 3.22 -19.68
CA VAL A 62 -10.66 1.87 -19.83
C VAL A 62 -12.15 1.96 -20.04
N VAL A 63 -12.63 1.27 -21.06
CA VAL A 63 -14.06 1.14 -21.32
C VAL A 63 -14.46 -0.30 -21.05
N LEU A 64 -15.46 -0.47 -20.20
CA LEU A 64 -16.12 -1.76 -19.98
C LEU A 64 -17.42 -1.77 -20.78
N VAL A 65 -17.64 -2.82 -21.56
CA VAL A 65 -18.87 -2.99 -22.36
C VAL A 65 -19.62 -4.23 -21.91
N ALA A 66 -20.95 -4.17 -22.00
CA ALA A 66 -21.85 -5.29 -21.79
C ALA A 66 -22.36 -5.80 -23.13
N ARG A 67 -22.10 -7.07 -23.42
CA ARG A 67 -22.49 -7.77 -24.64
C ARG A 67 -23.62 -8.75 -24.34
N ASN A 68 -24.66 -8.75 -25.17
CA ASN A 68 -25.76 -9.73 -25.10
C ASN A 68 -25.41 -11.03 -25.85
N ASP A 69 -26.28 -12.03 -25.76
CA ASP A 69 -26.12 -13.34 -26.44
C ASP A 69 -26.03 -13.24 -27.97
N GLU A 70 -26.56 -12.17 -28.56
CA GLU A 70 -26.51 -11.89 -30.00
C GLU A 70 -25.19 -11.22 -30.42
N GLY A 71 -24.29 -10.96 -29.46
CA GLY A 71 -23.00 -10.31 -29.70
C GLY A 71 -23.07 -8.78 -29.78
N SER A 72 -24.24 -8.18 -29.57
CA SER A 72 -24.43 -6.73 -29.62
C SER A 72 -24.04 -6.04 -28.32
N ILE A 73 -23.40 -4.86 -28.41
CA ILE A 73 -23.09 -4.03 -27.25
C ILE A 73 -24.37 -3.32 -26.80
N VAL A 74 -24.84 -3.66 -25.60
CA VAL A 74 -26.09 -3.15 -25.02
C VAL A 74 -25.87 -2.18 -23.86
N GLY A 75 -24.62 -2.04 -23.41
CA GLY A 75 -24.24 -1.09 -22.39
C GLY A 75 -22.72 -0.86 -22.35
N GLY A 76 -22.30 0.23 -21.74
CA GLY A 76 -20.89 0.44 -21.43
C GLY A 76 -20.67 1.55 -20.40
N VAL A 77 -19.49 1.56 -19.80
CA VAL A 77 -19.03 2.57 -18.85
C VAL A 77 -17.55 2.84 -19.06
N ARG A 78 -17.16 4.10 -18.90
CA ARG A 78 -15.78 4.55 -18.99
C ARG A 78 -15.24 4.81 -17.60
N ILE A 79 -14.06 4.29 -17.31
CA ILE A 79 -13.26 4.65 -16.14
C ILE A 79 -11.93 5.22 -16.62
N ALA A 80 -11.44 6.26 -15.96
CA ALA A 80 -10.19 6.91 -16.33
C ALA A 80 -9.58 7.66 -15.14
N PRO A 81 -8.28 7.99 -15.16
CA PRO A 81 -7.69 8.93 -14.23
C PRO A 81 -8.46 10.26 -14.22
N ALA A 82 -8.68 10.83 -13.03
CA ALA A 82 -9.40 12.09 -12.85
C ALA A 82 -8.53 13.31 -13.16
N VAL A 83 -7.20 13.12 -13.22
CA VAL A 83 -6.23 14.19 -13.48
C VAL A 83 -5.28 13.81 -14.62
N PRO A 84 -4.83 14.80 -15.42
CA PRO A 84 -3.82 14.56 -16.45
C PRO A 84 -2.45 14.27 -15.83
N GLY A 85 -1.53 13.73 -16.63
CA GLY A 85 -0.15 13.48 -16.22
C GLY A 85 0.00 12.17 -15.43
N ARG A 86 0.78 12.19 -14.34
CA ARG A 86 1.09 10.98 -13.55
C ARG A 86 -0.18 10.42 -12.90
N ASP A 87 -0.38 9.11 -12.99
CA ASP A 87 -1.49 8.44 -12.31
C ASP A 87 -1.27 8.40 -10.79
N LEU A 88 -2.11 9.14 -10.06
CA LEU A 88 -2.12 9.25 -8.60
C LEU A 88 -3.09 8.25 -7.94
N GLY A 89 -3.74 7.37 -8.70
CA GLY A 89 -4.81 6.49 -8.23
C GLY A 89 -6.08 7.22 -7.85
N TRP A 90 -6.29 8.42 -8.38
CA TRP A 90 -7.58 9.10 -8.38
C TRP A 90 -8.23 8.94 -9.75
N TRP A 91 -9.30 8.15 -9.81
CA TRP A 91 -10.02 7.82 -11.04
C TRP A 91 -11.48 8.24 -10.96
N THR A 92 -12.10 8.43 -12.12
CA THR A 92 -13.51 8.77 -12.27
C THR A 92 -14.23 7.77 -13.17
N GLY A 93 -15.45 7.38 -12.78
CA GLY A 93 -16.42 6.71 -13.61
C GLY A 93 -17.26 7.73 -14.37
N SER A 94 -17.46 7.52 -15.67
CA SER A 94 -18.21 8.42 -16.53
C SER A 94 -18.88 7.68 -17.68
N ARG A 95 -19.78 8.37 -18.40
CA ARG A 95 -20.41 7.90 -19.65
C ARG A 95 -21.03 6.49 -19.54
N LEU A 96 -21.67 6.19 -18.41
CA LEU A 96 -22.48 4.99 -18.25
C LEU A 96 -23.71 5.07 -19.17
N ALA A 97 -23.70 4.30 -20.25
CA ALA A 97 -24.77 4.26 -21.24
C ALA A 97 -25.36 2.85 -21.30
N VAL A 98 -26.68 2.75 -21.35
CA VAL A 98 -27.41 1.49 -21.54
C VAL A 98 -28.46 1.71 -22.61
N ALA A 99 -28.49 0.82 -23.61
CA ALA A 99 -29.41 0.87 -24.72
C ALA A 99 -30.87 0.86 -24.22
N ARG A 100 -31.74 1.67 -24.81
CA ARG A 100 -33.12 1.89 -24.34
C ARG A 100 -33.90 0.58 -24.16
N GLY A 101 -33.80 -0.35 -25.12
CA GLY A 101 -34.46 -1.66 -25.08
C GLY A 101 -33.90 -2.63 -24.02
N ALA A 102 -32.74 -2.33 -23.44
CA ALA A 102 -32.08 -3.17 -22.44
C ALA A 102 -32.19 -2.60 -21.00
N ARG A 103 -32.82 -1.43 -20.82
CA ARG A 103 -33.00 -0.81 -19.50
C ARG A 103 -34.06 -1.58 -18.69
N GLY A 104 -33.76 -1.86 -17.43
CA GLY A 104 -34.68 -2.55 -16.50
C GLY A 104 -34.79 -4.07 -16.68
N VAL A 105 -34.34 -4.63 -17.82
CA VAL A 105 -34.54 -6.05 -18.15
C VAL A 105 -33.48 -6.98 -17.52
N ALA A 106 -32.30 -6.48 -17.14
CA ALA A 106 -31.23 -7.34 -16.60
C ALA A 106 -30.27 -6.66 -15.62
N GLY A 107 -30.62 -5.48 -15.08
CA GLY A 107 -29.74 -4.76 -14.15
C GLY A 107 -28.37 -4.36 -14.72
N ILE A 108 -28.26 -4.24 -16.06
CA ILE A 108 -27.01 -3.99 -16.79
C ILE A 108 -26.23 -2.80 -16.23
N GLY A 109 -26.91 -1.67 -15.96
CA GLY A 109 -26.26 -0.50 -15.37
C GLY A 109 -25.58 -0.82 -14.03
N GLY A 110 -26.26 -1.57 -13.15
CA GLY A 110 -25.66 -2.00 -11.89
C GLY A 110 -24.52 -3.02 -12.07
N ALA A 111 -24.62 -3.90 -13.06
CA ALA A 111 -23.55 -4.85 -13.39
C ALA A 111 -22.30 -4.14 -13.93
N LEU A 112 -22.47 -3.15 -14.81
CA LEU A 112 -21.38 -2.29 -15.32
C LEU A 112 -20.74 -1.46 -14.21
N ILE A 113 -21.53 -0.89 -13.28
CA ILE A 113 -20.98 -0.16 -12.13
C ILE A 113 -20.15 -1.10 -11.25
N ARG A 114 -20.63 -2.31 -10.96
CA ARG A 114 -19.86 -3.30 -10.18
C ARG A 114 -18.57 -3.72 -10.89
N ALA A 115 -18.63 -3.97 -12.19
CA ALA A 115 -17.45 -4.28 -12.99
C ALA A 115 -16.45 -3.13 -12.99
N ALA A 116 -16.91 -1.88 -13.12
CA ALA A 116 -16.07 -0.69 -13.03
C ALA A 116 -15.39 -0.57 -11.65
N CYS A 117 -16.13 -0.82 -10.56
CA CYS A 117 -15.56 -0.81 -9.20
C CYS A 117 -14.49 -1.89 -9.02
N ALA A 118 -14.75 -3.11 -9.50
CA ALA A 118 -13.77 -4.20 -9.44
C ALA A 118 -12.52 -3.91 -10.27
N GLU A 119 -12.69 -3.32 -11.46
CA GLU A 119 -11.59 -2.98 -12.35
C GLU A 119 -10.70 -1.83 -11.83
N VAL A 120 -11.28 -0.83 -11.16
CA VAL A 120 -10.44 0.21 -10.52
C VAL A 120 -9.68 -0.34 -9.31
N GLU A 121 -10.29 -1.23 -8.52
CA GLU A 121 -9.61 -1.85 -7.38
C GLU A 121 -8.44 -2.74 -7.84
N SER A 122 -8.62 -3.52 -8.92
CA SER A 122 -7.57 -4.36 -9.48
C SER A 122 -6.37 -3.56 -10.02
N ARG A 123 -6.61 -2.31 -10.45
CA ARG A 123 -5.59 -1.37 -10.94
C ARG A 123 -4.88 -0.59 -9.85
N GLY A 124 -5.21 -0.82 -8.58
CA GLY A 124 -4.60 -0.08 -7.47
C GLY A 124 -5.04 1.38 -7.37
N VAL A 125 -6.26 1.70 -7.83
CA VAL A 125 -6.90 2.98 -7.56
C VAL A 125 -7.16 3.12 -6.05
N LEU A 126 -7.03 4.33 -5.53
CA LEU A 126 -7.19 4.66 -4.11
C LEU A 126 -8.35 5.64 -3.86
N ARG A 127 -8.75 6.40 -4.88
CA ARG A 127 -9.92 7.29 -4.86
C ARG A 127 -10.69 7.09 -6.16
N PHE A 128 -11.93 6.62 -6.07
CA PHE A 128 -12.81 6.43 -7.22
C PHE A 128 -14.13 7.15 -7.06
N GLU A 129 -14.45 8.01 -8.02
CA GLU A 129 -15.60 8.91 -7.94
C GLU A 129 -16.41 8.92 -9.23
N ALA A 130 -17.63 9.43 -9.15
CA ALA A 130 -18.46 9.66 -10.32
C ALA A 130 -19.37 10.85 -10.08
N THR A 131 -19.63 11.63 -11.14
CA THR A 131 -20.67 12.66 -11.14
C THR A 131 -21.94 12.03 -11.73
N VAL A 132 -22.91 11.74 -10.87
CA VAL A 132 -24.07 10.90 -11.19
C VAL A 132 -25.32 11.77 -11.28
N GLN A 133 -26.08 11.68 -12.37
CA GLN A 133 -27.38 12.38 -12.46
C GLN A 133 -28.28 12.00 -11.28
N SER A 134 -28.96 12.97 -10.66
CA SER A 134 -29.69 12.74 -9.39
C SER A 134 -30.73 11.61 -9.44
N GLN A 135 -31.32 11.34 -10.61
CA GLN A 135 -32.23 10.21 -10.83
C GLN A 135 -31.59 8.82 -10.60
N ASN A 136 -30.27 8.70 -10.75
CA ASN A 136 -29.52 7.46 -10.59
C ASN A 136 -28.86 7.33 -9.20
N GLU A 137 -28.96 8.34 -8.33
CA GLU A 137 -28.32 8.36 -7.01
C GLU A 137 -28.75 7.17 -6.13
N VAL A 138 -30.03 6.79 -6.18
CA VAL A 138 -30.57 5.65 -5.41
C VAL A 138 -29.93 4.34 -5.83
N LEU A 139 -29.68 4.13 -7.13
CA LEU A 139 -28.99 2.94 -7.63
C LEU A 139 -27.57 2.88 -7.08
N PHE A 140 -26.82 3.97 -7.17
CA PHE A 140 -25.44 4.04 -6.68
C PHE A 140 -25.36 3.80 -5.17
N ARG A 141 -26.25 4.39 -4.37
CA ARG A 141 -26.33 4.13 -2.92
C ARG A 141 -26.58 2.65 -2.60
N ARG A 142 -27.51 2.00 -3.31
CA ARG A 142 -27.79 0.56 -3.15
C ARG A 142 -26.59 -0.31 -3.50
N LEU A 143 -25.71 0.17 -4.37
CA LEU A 143 -24.48 -0.53 -4.75
C LEU A 143 -23.33 -0.28 -3.77
N GLY A 144 -23.49 0.61 -2.77
CA GLY A 144 -22.48 0.93 -1.76
C GLY A 144 -21.75 2.25 -1.95
N TRP A 145 -22.14 3.07 -2.93
CA TRP A 145 -21.55 4.39 -3.14
C TRP A 145 -22.05 5.43 -2.13
N ILE A 146 -21.15 6.32 -1.74
CA ILE A 146 -21.40 7.39 -0.76
C ILE A 146 -21.63 8.71 -1.52
N ALA A 147 -22.72 9.41 -1.23
CA ALA A 147 -22.98 10.74 -1.78
C ALA A 147 -22.15 11.80 -1.04
N LEU A 148 -21.42 12.64 -1.79
CA LEU A 148 -20.56 13.69 -1.23
C LEU A 148 -21.22 15.06 -1.29
N ARG A 149 -21.56 15.53 -2.49
CA ARG A 149 -22.15 16.85 -2.72
C ARG A 149 -23.01 16.88 -3.97
N ARG A 150 -24.00 17.79 -4.01
CA ARG A 150 -24.75 18.10 -5.24
C ARG A 150 -23.95 19.05 -6.12
N THR A 151 -24.19 18.98 -7.42
CA THR A 151 -23.58 19.84 -8.43
C THR A 151 -24.51 19.94 -9.64
N GLU A 152 -24.38 20.99 -10.43
CA GLU A 152 -25.02 21.08 -11.75
C GLU A 152 -23.97 20.80 -12.83
N LEU A 153 -24.34 19.99 -13.82
CA LEU A 153 -23.48 19.69 -14.97
C LEU A 153 -24.36 19.59 -16.21
N LEU A 154 -24.01 20.31 -17.28
CA LEU A 154 -24.75 20.35 -18.54
C LEU A 154 -26.26 20.67 -18.35
N GLY A 155 -26.58 21.61 -17.44
CA GLY A 155 -27.96 22.02 -17.16
C GLY A 155 -28.81 20.98 -16.43
N LYS A 156 -28.18 19.95 -15.83
CA LYS A 156 -28.86 18.89 -15.07
C LYS A 156 -28.26 18.76 -13.67
N GLU A 157 -29.12 18.48 -12.70
CA GLU A 157 -28.69 18.15 -11.35
C GLU A 157 -27.98 16.80 -11.30
N HIS A 158 -26.83 16.81 -10.63
CA HIS A 158 -25.99 15.66 -10.37
C HIS A 158 -25.57 15.63 -8.89
N THR A 159 -25.11 14.46 -8.47
CA THR A 159 -24.49 14.22 -7.18
C THR A 159 -23.10 13.63 -7.43
N VAL A 160 -22.07 14.25 -6.86
CA VAL A 160 -20.73 13.64 -6.79
C VAL A 160 -20.78 12.52 -5.77
N MET A 161 -20.41 11.32 -6.19
CA MET A 161 -20.43 10.12 -5.37
C MET A 161 -19.06 9.44 -5.36
N ARG A 162 -18.75 8.74 -4.27
CA ARG A 162 -17.49 8.02 -4.08
C ARG A 162 -17.72 6.54 -3.79
N TRP A 163 -16.89 5.71 -4.40
CA TRP A 163 -16.76 4.30 -4.07
C TRP A 163 -15.76 4.14 -2.91
N PRO A 164 -16.15 3.49 -1.79
CA PRO A 164 -15.23 3.26 -0.69
C PRO A 164 -14.15 2.24 -1.07
N ILE A 165 -12.90 2.69 -1.12
CA ILE A 165 -11.73 1.81 -1.34
C ILE A 165 -10.97 1.67 -0.01
N THR A 166 -10.90 0.44 0.51
CA THR A 166 -10.31 0.12 1.83
C THR A 166 -8.97 -0.61 1.73
N ARG A 167 -8.32 -0.56 0.57
CA ARG A 167 -7.08 -1.31 0.29
C ARG A 167 -5.97 -1.06 1.34
N LEU A 168 -5.73 0.21 1.66
CA LEU A 168 -4.66 0.63 2.59
C LEU A 168 -4.97 0.18 4.02
N GLU A 169 -6.21 0.37 4.48
CA GLU A 169 -6.66 -0.07 5.80
C GLU A 169 -6.60 -1.59 5.94
N ARG A 170 -7.04 -2.34 4.92
CA ARG A 170 -6.97 -3.81 4.89
C ARG A 170 -5.52 -4.32 4.98
N ALA A 171 -4.59 -3.68 4.26
CA ALA A 171 -3.17 -4.03 4.31
C ALA A 171 -2.59 -3.81 5.72
N ALA A 172 -2.84 -2.65 6.31
CA ALA A 172 -2.37 -2.32 7.66
C ALA A 172 -2.95 -3.26 8.73
N GLN A 173 -4.27 -3.48 8.71
CA GLN A 173 -4.94 -4.36 9.68
C GLN A 173 -4.50 -5.81 9.55
N GLY A 174 -4.39 -6.33 8.32
CA GLY A 174 -3.95 -7.70 8.07
C GLY A 174 -2.54 -7.98 8.57
N ALA A 175 -1.67 -6.96 8.61
CA ALA A 175 -0.30 -7.10 9.09
C ALA A 175 -0.16 -7.00 10.62
N LYS A 176 -0.92 -6.12 11.29
CA LYS A 176 -0.59 -5.68 12.66
C LYS A 176 -1.74 -5.67 13.68
N ALA A 177 -3.00 -5.82 13.28
CA ALA A 177 -4.16 -5.62 14.16
C ALA A 177 -4.25 -6.58 15.38
N HIS A 178 -3.55 -7.72 15.33
CA HIS A 178 -3.57 -8.71 16.41
C HIS A 178 -2.54 -8.44 17.52
N LEU A 179 -1.58 -7.54 17.28
CA LEU A 179 -0.42 -7.36 18.16
C LEU A 179 -0.81 -6.92 19.56
N ALA A 180 -1.63 -5.87 19.70
CA ALA A 180 -2.05 -5.37 21.01
C ALA A 180 -2.64 -6.46 21.90
N THR A 181 -3.56 -7.26 21.37
CA THR A 181 -4.22 -8.34 22.12
C THR A 181 -3.24 -9.44 22.52
N LEU A 182 -2.34 -9.84 21.61
CA LEU A 182 -1.36 -10.90 21.88
C LEU A 182 -0.27 -10.46 22.87
N LEU A 183 0.11 -9.19 22.82
CA LEU A 183 1.22 -8.64 23.59
C LEU A 183 0.79 -7.98 24.91
N GLN A 184 -0.51 -7.81 25.15
CA GLN A 184 -1.08 -7.24 26.37
C GLN A 184 -0.48 -7.81 27.68
N PRO A 185 -0.18 -9.12 27.82
CA PRO A 185 0.45 -9.66 29.03
C PRO A 185 1.83 -9.06 29.35
N PHE A 186 2.56 -8.57 28.34
CA PHE A 186 3.90 -8.00 28.50
C PHE A 186 3.89 -6.49 28.79
N GLY A 187 2.80 -5.78 28.47
CA GLY A 187 2.68 -4.32 28.67
C GLY A 187 2.44 -3.88 30.12
N ALA A 188 2.05 -4.79 31.02
CA ALA A 188 1.64 -4.47 32.39
C ALA A 188 2.79 -4.44 33.43
N THR A 189 4.06 -4.52 32.99
CA THR A 189 5.21 -4.58 33.89
C THR A 189 6.12 -3.36 33.76
N ALA A 190 6.85 -3.00 34.82
CA ALA A 190 7.83 -1.90 34.81
C ALA A 190 9.03 -2.14 33.87
N ALA A 191 9.18 -3.36 33.34
CA ALA A 191 10.11 -3.76 32.28
C ALA A 191 9.33 -4.17 31.02
N GLY A 192 8.23 -3.45 30.72
CA GLY A 192 7.31 -3.75 29.63
C GLY A 192 7.96 -3.71 28.25
N LEU A 193 7.21 -4.15 27.24
CA LEU A 193 7.63 -4.25 25.84
C LEU A 193 8.44 -3.03 25.36
N GLY A 194 9.63 -3.26 24.80
CA GLY A 194 10.46 -2.20 24.20
C GLY A 194 11.20 -1.29 25.18
N GLY A 195 10.79 -1.22 26.45
CA GLY A 195 11.29 -0.24 27.41
C GLY A 195 10.66 1.15 27.23
N ALA A 196 10.97 2.06 28.16
CA ALA A 196 10.37 3.39 28.18
C ALA A 196 10.73 4.20 26.92
N GLY A 197 9.72 4.67 26.19
CA GLY A 197 9.90 5.47 24.97
C GLY A 197 10.03 4.67 23.67
N PHE A 198 10.07 3.34 23.71
CA PHE A 198 10.32 2.48 22.55
C PHE A 198 9.27 1.35 22.38
N VAL A 199 8.10 1.48 23.02
CA VAL A 199 7.01 0.52 22.82
C VAL A 199 6.55 0.57 21.36
N GLY A 200 6.59 -0.57 20.68
CA GLY A 200 6.19 -0.66 19.27
C GLY A 200 7.20 -0.07 18.27
N ASP A 201 8.43 0.21 18.72
CA ASP A 201 9.53 0.60 17.84
C ASP A 201 10.15 -0.59 17.10
N ASP A 202 10.91 -0.27 16.06
CA ASP A 202 11.45 -1.26 15.11
C ASP A 202 12.54 -2.10 15.79
N GLY A 203 13.18 -1.55 16.83
CA GLY A 203 14.04 -2.30 17.75
C GLY A 203 13.86 -1.87 19.20
N SER A 204 14.44 -2.64 20.10
CA SER A 204 14.42 -2.39 21.54
C SER A 204 15.82 -2.10 22.06
N PRO A 205 16.04 -0.98 22.76
CA PRO A 205 17.26 -0.80 23.55
C PRO A 205 17.41 -1.90 24.60
N VAL A 206 18.60 -2.48 24.68
CA VAL A 206 18.94 -3.53 25.64
C VAL A 206 19.37 -2.88 26.96
N PRO A 207 18.67 -3.15 28.09
CA PRO A 207 18.92 -2.48 29.36
C PRO A 207 20.39 -2.55 29.81
N GLY A 208 20.96 -1.40 30.20
CA GLY A 208 22.33 -1.31 30.71
C GLY A 208 23.43 -1.44 29.67
N SER A 209 23.11 -1.29 28.38
CA SER A 209 24.08 -1.36 27.29
C SER A 209 23.77 -0.32 26.19
N ASP A 210 24.67 -0.23 25.20
CA ASP A 210 24.51 0.56 23.97
C ASP A 210 23.89 -0.26 22.82
N LEU A 211 23.36 -1.45 23.13
CA LEU A 211 22.85 -2.37 22.13
C LEU A 211 21.38 -2.14 21.85
N ILE A 212 21.02 -2.30 20.58
CA ILE A 212 19.65 -2.39 20.09
C ILE A 212 19.42 -3.82 19.61
N ALA A 213 18.34 -4.45 20.06
CA ALA A 213 17.93 -5.77 19.63
C ALA A 213 16.73 -5.67 18.69
N VAL A 214 16.81 -6.36 17.57
CA VAL A 214 15.73 -6.51 16.58
C VAL A 214 15.53 -8.00 16.31
N CYS A 215 14.31 -8.41 16.00
CA CYS A 215 14.00 -9.81 15.73
C CYS A 215 12.83 -9.92 14.77
N ASP A 216 13.02 -10.72 13.73
CA ASP A 216 12.01 -10.90 12.70
C ASP A 216 11.79 -12.37 12.36
N ALA A 217 10.53 -12.68 12.07
CA ALA A 217 10.10 -13.99 11.59
C ALA A 217 9.62 -13.87 10.14
N ILE A 218 10.24 -14.65 9.26
CA ILE A 218 9.93 -14.59 7.83
C ILE A 218 8.68 -15.41 7.54
N VAL A 219 7.77 -14.82 6.74
CA VAL A 219 6.50 -15.42 6.37
C VAL A 219 6.74 -16.83 5.80
N PRO A 220 6.14 -17.90 6.36
CA PRO A 220 6.44 -19.27 5.95
C PRO A 220 6.26 -19.56 4.46
N SER A 221 5.29 -18.91 3.80
CA SER A 221 5.08 -19.07 2.36
C SER A 221 6.24 -18.52 1.52
N LEU A 222 6.94 -17.49 1.98
CA LEU A 222 8.16 -16.99 1.35
C LEU A 222 9.30 -18.00 1.53
N VAL A 223 9.48 -18.50 2.76
CA VAL A 223 10.50 -19.52 3.07
C VAL A 223 10.31 -20.76 2.21
N GLU A 224 9.08 -21.24 2.03
CA GLU A 224 8.78 -22.43 1.22
C GLU A 224 8.96 -22.21 -0.28
N ARG A 225 8.52 -21.07 -0.82
CA ARG A 225 8.51 -20.79 -2.27
C ARG A 225 9.86 -20.32 -2.79
N ASP A 226 10.54 -19.44 -2.07
CA ASP A 226 11.82 -18.85 -2.44
C ASP A 226 12.78 -18.80 -1.22
N PRO A 227 13.29 -19.96 -0.76
CA PRO A 227 14.07 -20.06 0.48
C PRO A 227 15.36 -19.23 0.48
N GLU A 228 16.02 -19.11 -0.66
CA GLU A 228 17.25 -18.31 -0.77
C GLU A 228 16.93 -16.82 -0.66
N TRP A 229 15.83 -16.38 -1.27
CA TRP A 229 15.35 -15.03 -1.06
C TRP A 229 14.85 -14.76 0.35
N ALA A 230 14.21 -15.75 0.99
CA ALA A 230 13.80 -15.65 2.38
C ALA A 230 15.01 -15.43 3.29
N GLY A 231 16.12 -16.13 3.04
CA GLY A 231 17.40 -15.93 3.72
C GLY A 231 17.94 -14.51 3.55
N TRP A 232 17.94 -13.99 2.32
CA TRP A 232 18.33 -12.59 2.06
C TRP A 232 17.42 -11.59 2.79
N CYS A 233 16.11 -11.79 2.68
CA CYS A 233 15.11 -10.92 3.32
C CYS A 233 15.26 -10.91 4.84
N ALA A 234 15.62 -12.03 5.47
CA ALA A 234 15.85 -12.10 6.91
C ALA A 234 16.97 -11.17 7.39
N VAL A 235 18.01 -10.98 6.56
CA VAL A 235 19.05 -9.98 6.83
C VAL A 235 18.52 -8.57 6.55
N LEU A 236 17.88 -8.38 5.40
CA LEU A 236 17.38 -7.08 4.95
C LEU A 236 16.46 -6.40 5.97
N VAL A 237 15.44 -7.12 6.47
CA VAL A 237 14.45 -6.56 7.41
C VAL A 237 15.11 -6.17 8.74
N ASN A 238 15.95 -7.02 9.31
CA ASN A 238 16.69 -6.72 10.54
C ASN A 238 17.64 -5.52 10.37
N VAL A 239 18.26 -5.37 9.20
CA VAL A 239 19.10 -4.20 8.91
C VAL A 239 18.26 -2.92 8.79
N ASN A 240 17.09 -3.00 8.16
CA ASN A 240 16.19 -1.86 8.05
C ASN A 240 15.68 -1.42 9.44
N ASP A 241 15.33 -2.34 10.32
CA ASP A 241 14.95 -2.04 11.71
C ASP A 241 16.08 -1.36 12.48
N LEU A 242 17.30 -1.92 12.43
CA LEU A 242 18.46 -1.30 13.07
C LEU A 242 18.76 0.08 12.48
N THR A 243 18.58 0.25 11.18
CA THR A 243 18.72 1.53 10.50
C THR A 243 17.69 2.53 11.05
N ALA A 244 16.42 2.15 11.20
CA ALA A 244 15.37 3.01 11.75
C ALA A 244 15.69 3.47 13.18
N MET A 245 16.34 2.63 13.97
CA MET A 245 16.81 2.98 15.33
C MET A 245 18.09 3.83 15.34
N GLY A 246 18.67 4.13 14.17
CA GLY A 246 19.96 4.81 14.06
C GLY A 246 21.14 3.98 14.57
N ALA A 247 21.03 2.65 14.54
CA ALA A 247 21.99 1.72 15.10
C ALA A 247 22.86 1.05 14.03
N ASN A 248 24.13 0.88 14.35
CA ASN A 248 25.08 0.16 13.51
C ASN A 248 25.00 -1.33 13.80
N ALA A 249 24.68 -2.16 12.81
CA ALA A 249 24.65 -3.61 12.99
C ALA A 249 26.02 -4.17 13.43
N VAL A 250 26.03 -5.01 14.46
CA VAL A 250 27.24 -5.64 15.01
C VAL A 250 27.27 -7.16 14.84
N GLY A 251 26.11 -7.80 14.64
CA GLY A 251 26.02 -9.23 14.35
C GLY A 251 24.58 -9.75 14.40
N MET A 252 24.38 -10.98 13.93
CA MET A 252 23.06 -11.63 13.89
C MET A 252 23.09 -13.09 14.32
N LEU A 253 21.95 -13.59 14.79
CA LEU A 253 21.68 -14.98 15.14
C LEU A 253 20.51 -15.49 14.30
N ASP A 254 20.57 -16.76 13.87
CA ASP A 254 19.49 -17.39 13.09
C ASP A 254 18.82 -18.57 13.81
N ALA A 255 17.54 -18.79 13.51
CA ALA A 255 16.80 -19.99 13.85
C ALA A 255 16.14 -20.53 12.58
N VAL A 256 16.64 -21.67 12.08
CA VAL A 256 16.22 -22.30 10.82
C VAL A 256 15.53 -23.62 11.11
N ALA A 257 14.31 -23.76 10.61
CA ALA A 257 13.60 -25.02 10.53
C ALA A 257 13.42 -25.40 9.07
N ALA A 258 13.67 -26.66 8.72
CA ALA A 258 13.56 -27.14 7.35
C ALA A 258 13.18 -28.61 7.27
N ARG A 259 12.58 -29.01 6.14
CA ARG A 259 12.21 -30.41 5.88
C ARG A 259 13.41 -31.33 5.71
N ASP A 260 14.51 -30.81 5.17
CA ASP A 260 15.75 -31.54 4.94
C ASP A 260 16.96 -30.59 4.86
N ALA A 261 18.17 -31.14 4.89
CA ALA A 261 19.42 -30.38 4.86
C ALA A 261 19.61 -29.59 3.56
N SER A 262 19.11 -30.10 2.43
CA SER A 262 19.24 -29.42 1.14
C SER A 262 18.42 -28.14 1.09
N PHE A 263 17.24 -28.17 1.72
CA PHE A 263 16.37 -27.01 1.86
C PHE A 263 16.95 -25.98 2.84
N ALA A 264 17.43 -26.43 4.01
CA ALA A 264 18.13 -25.56 4.96
C ALA A 264 19.33 -24.86 4.30
N ALA A 265 20.11 -25.57 3.48
CA ALA A 265 21.23 -24.99 2.76
C ALA A 265 20.82 -23.89 1.78
N ARG A 266 19.62 -23.92 1.19
CA ARG A 266 19.12 -22.83 0.35
C ARG A 266 18.84 -21.57 1.17
N ILE A 267 18.20 -21.74 2.33
CA ILE A 267 17.92 -20.64 3.26
C ILE A 267 19.24 -20.01 3.73
N LEU A 268 20.17 -20.84 4.20
CA LEU A 268 21.45 -20.38 4.74
C LEU A 268 22.34 -19.72 3.68
N ARG A 269 22.29 -20.14 2.41
CA ARG A 269 22.98 -19.43 1.32
C ARG A 269 22.46 -18.01 1.13
N GLY A 270 21.13 -17.83 1.19
CA GLY A 270 20.50 -16.52 1.14
C GLY A 270 20.94 -15.62 2.28
N LEU A 271 20.91 -16.17 3.50
CA LEU A 271 21.33 -15.47 4.71
C LEU A 271 22.81 -15.10 4.66
N GLN A 272 23.67 -16.02 4.23
CA GLN A 272 25.09 -15.78 4.03
C GLN A 272 25.33 -14.65 3.02
N SER A 273 24.67 -14.71 1.85
CA SER A 273 24.79 -13.68 0.81
C SER A 273 24.38 -12.30 1.31
N GLY A 274 23.27 -12.21 2.05
CA GLY A 274 22.85 -10.96 2.70
C GLY A 274 23.88 -10.49 3.73
N ALA A 275 24.28 -11.36 4.65
CA ALA A 275 25.25 -11.04 5.70
C ALA A 275 26.58 -10.52 5.11
N GLU A 276 27.07 -11.13 4.03
CA GLU A 276 28.25 -10.66 3.28
C GLU A 276 28.01 -9.30 2.61
N ALA A 277 26.84 -9.08 2.01
CA ALA A 277 26.50 -7.82 1.34
C ALA A 277 26.51 -6.63 2.32
N TRP A 278 25.88 -6.76 3.49
CA TRP A 278 25.90 -5.72 4.52
C TRP A 278 27.17 -5.73 5.38
N GLY A 279 28.01 -6.77 5.30
CA GLY A 279 29.23 -6.90 6.09
C GLY A 279 28.97 -7.17 7.57
N ILE A 280 27.93 -7.95 7.87
CA ILE A 280 27.47 -8.24 9.24
C ILE A 280 27.78 -9.70 9.56
N PRO A 281 28.49 -10.01 10.66
CA PRO A 281 28.80 -11.39 11.00
C PRO A 281 27.57 -12.15 11.50
N VAL A 282 27.43 -13.39 11.04
CA VAL A 282 26.52 -14.37 11.64
C VAL A 282 27.22 -14.98 12.86
N LEU A 283 26.74 -14.66 14.05
CA LEU A 283 27.35 -15.01 15.32
C LEU A 283 27.06 -16.46 15.74
N GLY A 284 25.98 -17.03 15.23
CA GLY A 284 25.55 -18.39 15.53
C GLY A 284 24.06 -18.58 15.23
N GLY A 285 23.53 -19.74 15.60
CA GLY A 285 22.13 -20.03 15.36
C GLY A 285 21.71 -21.44 15.78
N HIS A 286 20.49 -21.81 15.44
CA HIS A 286 19.95 -23.14 15.66
C HIS A 286 19.30 -23.68 14.38
N THR A 287 19.60 -24.94 14.03
CA THR A 287 19.01 -25.60 12.86
C THR A 287 18.28 -26.87 13.25
N GLN A 288 16.99 -26.95 12.89
CA GLN A 288 16.14 -28.11 13.07
C GLN A 288 15.72 -28.69 11.71
N LEU A 289 15.94 -29.99 11.52
CA LEU A 289 15.57 -30.70 10.29
C LEU A 289 14.37 -31.64 10.50
N GLY A 290 13.69 -32.01 9.42
CA GLY A 290 12.53 -32.92 9.44
C GLY A 290 11.22 -32.27 9.88
N VAL A 291 11.11 -30.94 9.76
CA VAL A 291 9.95 -30.14 10.16
C VAL A 291 9.52 -29.17 9.04
N SER A 292 8.36 -28.53 9.17
CA SER A 292 7.93 -27.47 8.24
C SER A 292 8.92 -26.30 8.22
N ALA A 293 9.07 -25.65 7.08
CA ALA A 293 10.06 -24.58 6.96
C ALA A 293 9.66 -23.35 7.78
N ALA A 294 10.63 -22.82 8.52
CA ALA A 294 10.52 -21.55 9.23
C ALA A 294 11.90 -20.90 9.35
N LEU A 295 11.92 -19.57 9.39
CA LEU A 295 13.14 -18.79 9.52
C LEU A 295 12.85 -17.60 10.42
N SER A 296 13.69 -17.42 11.43
CA SER A 296 13.74 -16.19 12.23
C SER A 296 15.19 -15.75 12.39
N VAL A 297 15.40 -14.44 12.39
CA VAL A 297 16.73 -13.84 12.59
C VAL A 297 16.59 -12.75 13.64
N THR A 298 17.55 -12.72 14.57
CA THR A 298 17.72 -11.67 15.56
C THR A 298 19.03 -10.96 15.27
N ALA A 299 18.98 -9.66 15.00
CA ALA A 299 20.19 -8.85 14.87
C ALA A 299 20.40 -7.95 16.10
N LEU A 300 21.66 -7.66 16.35
CA LEU A 300 22.09 -6.69 17.33
C LEU A 300 22.75 -5.53 16.60
N GLY A 301 22.39 -4.31 16.98
CA GLY A 301 23.10 -3.10 16.58
C GLY A 301 23.58 -2.32 17.79
N ARG A 302 24.37 -1.27 17.54
CA ARG A 302 24.93 -0.40 18.57
C ARG A 302 24.66 1.07 18.26
N THR A 303 24.19 1.81 19.25
CA THR A 303 24.10 3.28 19.24
C THR A 303 23.93 3.81 20.67
N ASP A 304 24.56 4.96 20.95
CA ASP A 304 24.37 5.67 22.22
C ASP A 304 23.12 6.55 22.22
N THR A 305 22.56 6.81 21.03
CA THR A 305 21.44 7.73 20.83
C THR A 305 20.42 7.08 19.89
N PRO A 306 19.65 6.08 20.37
CA PRO A 306 18.60 5.47 19.57
C PRO A 306 17.55 6.50 19.17
N VAL A 307 17.13 6.43 17.91
CA VAL A 307 16.02 7.25 17.38
C VAL A 307 14.71 6.53 17.70
N PRO A 308 13.75 7.18 18.39
CA PRO A 308 12.45 6.57 18.66
C PRO A 308 11.56 6.62 17.42
N GLY A 309 10.62 5.68 17.29
CA GLY A 309 9.51 5.80 16.35
C GLY A 309 8.36 6.65 16.87
N GLY A 310 8.29 6.86 18.19
CA GLY A 310 7.28 7.66 18.90
C GLY A 310 7.66 9.12 19.18
N GLY A 311 8.69 9.68 18.54
CA GLY A 311 9.22 11.01 18.88
C GLY A 311 8.54 12.21 18.18
N ALA A 312 7.50 11.98 17.37
CA ALA A 312 6.88 13.04 16.59
C ALA A 312 5.93 13.93 17.41
N ARG A 313 5.82 15.20 16.99
CA ARG A 313 4.86 16.19 17.50
C ARG A 313 3.95 16.64 16.36
N PRO A 314 2.76 17.21 16.63
CA PRO A 314 1.94 17.84 15.60
C PRO A 314 2.70 18.94 14.85
N ASP A 315 2.30 19.19 13.60
CA ASP A 315 2.80 20.24 12.71
C ASP A 315 4.27 20.08 12.27
N GLN A 316 4.80 18.86 12.33
CA GLN A 316 6.13 18.49 11.83
C GLN A 316 6.06 17.90 10.42
N ALA A 317 7.16 18.01 9.67
CA ALA A 317 7.26 17.49 8.32
C ALA A 317 7.44 15.97 8.33
N LEU A 318 6.60 15.26 7.57
CA LEU A 318 6.75 13.82 7.33
C LEU A 318 7.51 13.62 6.01
N SER A 319 8.65 12.93 6.06
CA SER A 319 9.48 12.64 4.89
C SER A 319 9.62 11.14 4.64
N LEU A 320 9.70 10.77 3.37
CA LEU A 320 10.05 9.43 2.92
C LEU A 320 11.41 9.48 2.23
N THR A 321 12.34 8.64 2.70
CA THR A 321 13.56 8.29 1.97
C THR A 321 13.41 6.86 1.47
N VAL A 322 13.36 6.67 0.16
CA VAL A 322 13.07 5.36 -0.43
C VAL A 322 13.92 5.10 -1.66
N ASP A 323 14.36 3.86 -1.78
CA ASP A 323 15.04 3.38 -2.96
C ASP A 323 14.04 2.91 -4.02
N ILE A 324 13.87 3.73 -5.06
CA ILE A 324 12.95 3.46 -6.18
C ILE A 324 13.63 2.72 -7.34
N SER A 325 14.90 2.35 -7.21
CA SER A 325 15.60 1.54 -8.20
C SER A 325 15.20 0.07 -8.08
N GLY A 326 15.57 -0.75 -9.06
CA GLY A 326 15.23 -2.17 -9.08
C GLY A 326 13.87 -2.42 -9.73
N GLY A 327 13.13 -3.41 -9.22
CA GLY A 327 11.87 -3.84 -9.83
C GLY A 327 11.06 -4.78 -8.94
N TRP A 328 9.88 -5.16 -9.42
CA TRP A 328 9.07 -6.18 -8.76
C TRP A 328 9.81 -7.52 -8.69
N ARG A 329 9.89 -8.11 -7.49
CA ARG A 329 10.46 -9.44 -7.32
C ARG A 329 9.63 -10.47 -8.12
N PRO A 330 10.24 -11.32 -8.96
CA PRO A 330 9.51 -12.33 -9.72
C PRO A 330 8.63 -13.21 -8.83
N GLY A 331 7.34 -13.30 -9.13
CA GLY A 331 6.36 -14.06 -8.33
C GLY A 331 5.75 -13.30 -7.16
N TYR A 332 6.17 -12.05 -6.91
CA TYR A 332 5.70 -11.18 -5.83
C TYR A 332 5.36 -9.76 -6.31
N SER A 333 4.98 -9.61 -7.59
CA SER A 333 4.54 -8.34 -8.17
C SER A 333 3.41 -7.70 -7.36
N GLY A 334 3.57 -6.42 -7.05
CA GLY A 334 2.65 -5.65 -6.21
C GLY A 334 2.83 -5.85 -4.70
N LEU A 335 3.67 -6.81 -4.27
CA LEU A 335 3.89 -7.14 -2.86
C LEU A 335 5.30 -6.83 -2.39
N GLN A 336 6.32 -7.07 -3.23
CA GLN A 336 7.72 -6.85 -2.85
C GLN A 336 8.52 -6.21 -3.99
N TRP A 337 9.07 -5.04 -3.71
CA TRP A 337 9.94 -4.31 -4.60
C TRP A 337 11.40 -4.56 -4.23
N ASP A 338 12.15 -5.26 -5.09
CA ASP A 338 13.55 -5.57 -4.84
C ASP A 338 14.43 -4.45 -5.39
N SER A 339 14.91 -3.61 -4.47
CA SER A 339 15.90 -2.57 -4.74
C SER A 339 17.28 -2.91 -4.16
N SER A 340 17.44 -4.10 -3.58
CA SER A 340 18.58 -4.44 -2.71
C SER A 340 19.53 -5.45 -3.32
N SER A 341 19.02 -6.49 -4.00
CA SER A 341 19.83 -7.65 -4.40
C SER A 341 20.84 -7.35 -5.51
N HIS A 342 20.66 -6.24 -6.23
CA HIS A 342 21.54 -5.80 -7.30
C HIS A 342 22.55 -4.73 -6.88
N ARG A 343 22.48 -4.27 -5.63
CA ARG A 343 23.37 -3.22 -5.11
C ARG A 343 24.69 -3.80 -4.63
N THR A 344 25.72 -2.98 -4.70
CA THR A 344 26.99 -3.29 -4.05
C THR A 344 26.85 -3.16 -2.53
N GLY A 345 27.67 -3.91 -1.79
CA GLY A 345 27.66 -3.82 -0.33
C GLY A 345 28.00 -2.43 0.21
N ALA A 346 28.77 -1.62 -0.53
CA ALA A 346 29.08 -0.25 -0.13
C ALA A 346 27.83 0.64 -0.18
N GLU A 347 26.99 0.50 -1.21
CA GLU A 347 25.74 1.25 -1.36
C GLU A 347 24.71 0.83 -0.30
N LEU A 348 24.59 -0.48 -0.04
CA LEU A 348 23.70 -1.01 0.99
C LEU A 348 24.09 -0.52 2.39
N ARG A 349 25.39 -0.51 2.70
CA ARG A 349 25.89 0.04 3.96
C ARG A 349 25.71 1.55 4.05
N ASP A 350 25.80 2.31 2.95
CA ASP A 350 25.49 3.75 2.96
C ASP A 350 24.02 4.01 3.32
N LEU A 351 23.10 3.26 2.71
CA LEU A 351 21.67 3.34 3.01
C LEU A 351 21.40 3.05 4.50
N ALA A 352 22.04 2.01 5.06
CA ALA A 352 21.90 1.62 6.47
C ALA A 352 22.42 2.67 7.49
N GLN A 353 23.15 3.69 7.04
CA GLN A 353 23.69 4.77 7.90
C GLN A 353 22.84 6.04 7.87
N THR A 354 21.82 6.09 7.01
CA THR A 354 21.08 7.33 6.70
C THR A 354 20.40 7.96 7.92
N VAL A 355 19.75 7.17 8.77
CA VAL A 355 19.08 7.66 9.99
C VAL A 355 20.10 8.04 11.06
N ALA A 356 21.15 7.24 11.27
CA ALA A 356 22.21 7.55 12.23
C ALA A 356 22.90 8.91 11.93
N ARG A 357 23.02 9.25 10.64
CA ARG A 357 23.52 10.56 10.19
C ARG A 357 22.50 11.68 10.35
N ALA A 358 21.23 11.43 10.06
CA ALA A 358 20.17 12.44 10.06
C ALA A 358 19.65 12.78 11.47
N ARG A 359 19.55 11.78 12.35
CA ARG A 359 19.02 11.88 13.72
C ARG A 359 17.67 12.62 13.79
N PRO A 360 16.65 12.11 13.09
CA PRO A 360 15.34 12.74 13.07
C PRO A 360 14.66 12.67 14.44
N ALA A 361 13.61 13.47 14.64
CA ALA A 361 12.79 13.38 15.85
C ALA A 361 12.07 12.04 15.97
N ALA A 362 11.62 11.47 14.86
CA ALA A 362 11.13 10.09 14.79
C ALA A 362 11.54 9.40 13.49
N ALA A 363 11.72 8.08 13.53
CA ALA A 363 11.97 7.26 12.35
C ALA A 363 11.23 5.91 12.39
N LYS A 364 10.88 5.39 11.21
CA LYS A 364 10.33 4.04 11.07
C LYS A 364 10.64 3.42 9.71
N ASP A 365 10.99 2.14 9.69
CA ASP A 365 11.19 1.39 8.45
C ASP A 365 9.85 1.14 7.73
N VAL A 366 9.82 1.17 6.40
CA VAL A 366 8.58 0.83 5.67
C VAL A 366 8.39 -0.68 5.64
N SER A 367 7.63 -1.18 6.60
CA SER A 367 7.37 -2.62 6.79
C SER A 367 6.28 -3.20 5.87
N MET A 368 5.93 -4.47 6.09
CA MET A 368 4.84 -5.20 5.41
C MET A 368 3.43 -4.57 5.55
N ALA A 369 3.25 -3.60 6.46
CA ALA A 369 2.03 -2.79 6.52
C ALA A 369 1.93 -1.78 5.35
N GLY A 370 2.99 -1.66 4.54
CA GLY A 370 3.14 -0.69 3.48
C GLY A 370 3.46 0.70 4.02
N LEU A 371 3.67 1.65 3.11
CA LEU A 371 4.00 3.04 3.44
C LEU A 371 2.94 3.64 4.36
N VAL A 372 1.67 3.57 3.97
CA VAL A 372 0.58 4.25 4.71
C VAL A 372 0.32 3.57 6.05
N GLY A 373 0.42 2.23 6.11
CA GLY A 373 0.34 1.48 7.37
C GLY A 373 1.46 1.87 8.33
N THR A 374 2.68 2.01 7.82
CA THR A 374 3.84 2.42 8.63
C THR A 374 3.73 3.87 9.11
N VAL A 375 3.23 4.79 8.28
CA VAL A 375 2.87 6.16 8.74
C VAL A 375 1.89 6.08 9.92
N GLY A 376 0.91 5.18 9.85
CA GLY A 376 -0.03 4.93 10.95
C GLY A 376 0.64 4.39 12.20
N MET A 377 1.62 3.49 12.08
CA MET A 377 2.41 2.99 13.21
C MET A 377 3.24 4.10 13.87
N LEU A 378 3.91 4.95 13.08
CA LEU A 378 4.67 6.10 13.58
C LEU A 378 3.74 7.10 14.29
N ALA A 379 2.61 7.43 13.67
CA ALA A 379 1.63 8.36 14.23
C ALA A 379 1.04 7.82 15.54
N GLU A 380 0.70 6.52 15.58
CA GLU A 380 0.22 5.84 16.79
C GLU A 380 1.25 5.89 17.93
N ALA A 381 2.49 5.49 17.66
CA ALA A 381 3.59 5.51 18.63
C ALA A 381 3.86 6.92 19.17
N SER A 382 3.66 7.94 18.33
CA SER A 382 3.84 9.35 18.69
C SER A 382 2.59 10.00 19.32
N GLY A 383 1.44 9.32 19.36
CA GLY A 383 0.19 9.90 19.84
C GLY A 383 -0.37 11.05 18.98
N VAL A 384 -0.03 11.07 17.69
CA VAL A 384 -0.47 12.08 16.70
C VAL A 384 -1.27 11.43 15.57
N GLY A 385 -1.77 12.24 14.64
CA GLY A 385 -2.22 11.80 13.33
C GLY A 385 -1.26 12.21 12.21
N ALA A 386 -1.60 11.87 10.97
CA ALA A 386 -0.79 12.26 9.81
C ALA A 386 -1.65 12.54 8.57
N ILE A 387 -1.19 13.49 7.75
CA ILE A 387 -1.69 13.73 6.39
C ILE A 387 -0.54 13.45 5.43
N VAL A 388 -0.80 12.65 4.41
CA VAL A 388 0.15 12.29 3.34
C VAL A 388 -0.30 12.92 2.01
N ASP A 389 0.57 13.69 1.39
CA ASP A 389 0.39 14.31 0.08
C ASP A 389 0.67 13.30 -1.03
N VAL A 390 -0.38 12.76 -1.66
CA VAL A 390 -0.27 11.64 -2.63
C VAL A 390 0.64 11.99 -3.81
N ALA A 391 0.59 13.25 -4.27
CA ALA A 391 1.39 13.72 -5.40
C ALA A 391 2.89 13.85 -5.08
N ALA A 392 3.26 13.99 -3.80
CA ALA A 392 4.63 14.17 -3.36
C ALA A 392 5.40 12.85 -3.22
N ILE A 393 4.70 11.72 -3.18
CA ILE A 393 5.31 10.40 -2.94
C ILE A 393 6.21 9.99 -4.12
N PRO A 394 7.52 9.79 -3.89
CA PRO A 394 8.42 9.16 -4.85
C PRO A 394 7.94 7.75 -5.17
N ARG A 395 7.89 7.39 -6.45
CA ARG A 395 7.41 6.08 -6.91
C ARG A 395 8.13 5.65 -8.19
N PRO A 396 8.47 4.37 -8.35
CA PRO A 396 8.85 3.81 -9.64
C PRO A 396 7.76 4.06 -10.70
N HIS A 397 8.17 4.23 -11.97
CA HIS A 397 7.22 4.49 -13.05
C HIS A 397 6.24 3.32 -13.28
N GLU A 398 6.73 2.09 -13.19
CA GLU A 398 5.98 0.85 -13.43
C GLU A 398 5.06 0.41 -12.29
N ALA A 399 5.21 0.98 -11.09
CA ALA A 399 4.37 0.64 -9.95
C ALA A 399 3.06 1.44 -9.97
N THR A 400 1.91 0.76 -9.82
CA THR A 400 0.66 1.46 -9.51
C THR A 400 0.79 2.13 -8.14
N ILE A 401 0.04 3.21 -7.88
CA ILE A 401 0.11 3.85 -6.56
C ILE A 401 -0.41 2.90 -5.48
N GLY A 402 -1.48 2.15 -5.75
CA GLY A 402 -2.08 1.24 -4.78
C GLY A 402 -1.13 0.12 -4.38
N ASP A 403 -0.41 -0.46 -5.35
CA ASP A 403 0.62 -1.46 -5.06
C ASP A 403 1.77 -0.83 -4.25
N TRP A 404 2.31 0.30 -4.72
CA TRP A 404 3.45 0.96 -4.07
C TRP A 404 3.19 1.36 -2.62
N LEU A 405 1.99 1.85 -2.31
CA LEU A 405 1.65 2.24 -0.94
C LEU A 405 1.38 1.04 -0.02
N THR A 406 1.28 -0.18 -0.55
CA THR A 406 1.02 -1.42 0.20
C THR A 406 2.13 -2.46 0.14
N CYS A 407 3.10 -2.33 -0.76
CA CYS A 407 4.20 -3.28 -0.88
C CYS A 407 5.27 -3.05 0.18
N PHE A 408 6.11 -4.06 0.39
CA PHE A 408 7.39 -3.93 1.10
C PHE A 408 8.48 -3.46 0.11
N PRO A 409 9.00 -2.23 0.25
CA PRO A 409 10.16 -1.78 -0.52
C PRO A 409 11.45 -2.39 0.05
N GLY A 410 12.42 -2.66 -0.82
CA GLY A 410 13.74 -3.14 -0.39
C GLY A 410 14.38 -2.19 0.63
N PHE A 411 14.31 -0.89 0.39
CA PHE A 411 14.69 0.13 1.37
C PHE A 411 13.70 1.30 1.35
N GLY A 412 13.11 1.59 2.51
CA GLY A 412 12.24 2.74 2.72
C GLY A 412 12.24 3.15 4.19
N MET A 413 12.38 4.44 4.45
CA MET A 413 12.43 5.01 5.79
C MET A 413 11.53 6.24 5.88
N LEU A 414 10.60 6.22 6.83
CA LEU A 414 9.79 7.36 7.21
C LEU A 414 10.49 8.11 8.32
N THR A 415 10.49 9.44 8.22
CA THR A 415 11.06 10.31 9.25
C THR A 415 10.18 11.51 9.50
N VAL A 416 10.22 12.00 10.74
CA VAL A 416 9.54 13.23 11.14
C VAL A 416 10.52 14.18 11.78
N ASP A 417 10.50 15.43 11.33
CA ASP A 417 11.35 16.51 11.82
C ASP A 417 10.64 17.86 11.77
N ASP A 418 11.18 18.85 12.49
CA ASP A 418 10.77 20.23 12.28
C ASP A 418 10.99 20.63 10.82
N ARG A 419 10.10 21.47 10.27
CA ARG A 419 10.18 21.90 8.87
C ARG A 419 11.55 22.50 8.55
N GLY A 420 12.24 21.93 7.56
CA GLY A 420 13.58 22.36 7.16
C GLY A 420 14.72 21.87 8.07
N GLY A 421 14.43 21.08 9.12
CA GLY A 421 15.39 20.62 10.12
C GLY A 421 16.09 19.30 9.80
N GLY A 422 15.45 18.36 9.10
CA GLY A 422 16.05 17.06 8.77
C GLY A 422 15.51 16.51 7.45
N ARG A 423 16.40 16.34 6.47
CA ARG A 423 16.12 15.57 5.24
C ARG A 423 17.23 14.55 5.14
N MET A 424 16.93 13.30 5.53
CA MET A 424 17.80 12.16 5.27
C MET A 424 18.32 12.21 3.82
N ALA A 425 19.57 11.80 3.60
CA ALA A 425 20.17 11.84 2.27
C ALA A 425 21.02 10.61 2.01
N SER A 426 20.91 10.10 0.78
CA SER A 426 21.81 9.13 0.19
C SER A 426 21.81 9.34 -1.33
N ALA A 427 22.95 9.08 -1.98
CA ALA A 427 23.02 9.06 -3.44
C ALA A 427 22.23 7.88 -4.05
N HIS A 428 21.78 6.94 -3.21
CA HIS A 428 21.16 5.69 -3.62
C HIS A 428 19.65 5.64 -3.36
N ALA A 429 19.08 6.70 -2.76
CA ALA A 429 17.65 6.81 -2.48
C ALA A 429 17.12 8.19 -2.87
N VAL A 430 15.81 8.28 -3.02
CA VAL A 430 15.10 9.54 -3.22
C VAL A 430 14.45 9.95 -1.90
N THR A 431 14.67 11.19 -1.50
CA THR A 431 14.03 11.77 -0.32
C THR A 431 13.03 12.85 -0.74
N ALA A 432 11.82 12.75 -0.23
CA ALA A 432 10.79 13.76 -0.40
C ALA A 432 10.05 14.00 0.92
N GLU A 433 9.68 15.26 1.17
CA GLU A 433 8.65 15.59 2.15
C GLU A 433 7.30 15.21 1.54
N ILE A 434 6.60 14.30 2.20
CA ILE A 434 5.37 13.68 1.70
C ILE A 434 4.15 14.04 2.53
N GLY A 435 4.27 14.99 3.46
CA GLY A 435 3.14 15.45 4.26
C GLY A 435 3.55 15.96 5.63
N GLU A 436 2.66 15.81 6.60
CA GLU A 436 2.83 16.37 7.94
C GLU A 436 2.11 15.56 9.01
N THR A 437 2.61 15.65 10.24
CA THR A 437 1.91 15.17 11.44
C THR A 437 0.86 16.17 11.88
N THR A 438 -0.23 15.69 12.46
CA THR A 438 -1.40 16.51 12.83
C THR A 438 -2.01 16.08 14.15
N THR A 439 -2.99 16.82 14.63
CA THR A 439 -3.84 16.42 15.77
C THR A 439 -5.04 15.56 15.36
N ILE A 440 -5.29 15.38 14.06
CA ILE A 440 -6.43 14.61 13.54
C ILE A 440 -6.05 13.14 13.50
N GLY A 441 -6.58 12.34 14.42
CA GLY A 441 -6.26 10.91 14.53
C GLY A 441 -6.39 10.12 13.22
N GLY A 442 -5.56 9.08 13.11
CA GLY A 442 -5.45 8.22 11.94
C GLY A 442 -4.51 8.78 10.87
N VAL A 443 -4.58 8.18 9.68
CA VAL A 443 -3.81 8.62 8.51
C VAL A 443 -4.77 9.05 7.41
N HIS A 444 -4.51 10.22 6.84
CA HIS A 444 -5.31 10.80 5.76
C HIS A 444 -4.44 11.07 4.54
N LEU A 445 -5.06 11.08 3.37
CA LEU A 445 -4.43 11.39 2.09
C LEU A 445 -4.94 12.74 1.60
N ARG A 446 -4.03 13.66 1.30
CA ARG A 446 -4.33 14.92 0.64
C ARG A 446 -4.13 14.77 -0.87
N TRP A 447 -5.16 15.12 -1.61
CA TRP A 447 -5.22 15.06 -3.06
C TRP A 447 -4.92 16.43 -3.69
N PRO A 448 -4.54 16.50 -4.98
CA PRO A 448 -4.22 17.76 -5.64
C PRO A 448 -5.35 18.79 -5.68
N ASP A 449 -6.60 18.35 -5.57
CA ASP A 449 -7.78 19.22 -5.49
C ASP A 449 -8.03 19.78 -4.08
N GLY A 450 -7.13 19.50 -3.13
CA GLY A 450 -7.24 19.90 -1.73
C GLY A 450 -8.13 18.99 -0.89
N GLU A 451 -8.76 17.97 -1.48
CA GLU A 451 -9.58 17.05 -0.71
C GLU A 451 -8.71 16.16 0.17
N ILE A 452 -9.19 15.90 1.39
CA ILE A 452 -8.55 15.00 2.35
C ILE A 452 -9.44 13.77 2.53
N THR A 453 -8.89 12.59 2.27
CA THR A 453 -9.60 11.32 2.44
C THR A 453 -8.93 10.46 3.49
N ARG A 454 -9.72 9.87 4.38
CA ARG A 454 -9.19 8.96 5.40
C ARG A 454 -8.69 7.65 4.78
N ALA A 455 -7.44 7.29 5.07
CA ALA A 455 -6.85 6.02 4.63
C ALA A 455 -6.79 4.97 5.76
N ILE A 456 -6.56 5.40 7.01
CA ILE A 456 -6.55 4.53 8.18
C ILE A 456 -7.33 5.24 9.30
N ALA A 457 -8.34 4.56 9.87
CA ALA A 457 -9.23 5.16 10.85
C ALA A 457 -8.71 5.22 12.29
N SER A 458 -7.86 4.27 12.69
CA SER A 458 -7.38 4.10 14.07
C SER A 458 -5.93 3.59 14.13
N GLY A 459 -5.43 3.29 15.32
CA GLY A 459 -4.13 2.65 15.52
C GLY A 459 -3.97 1.38 14.68
N VAL A 460 -2.76 1.17 14.17
CA VAL A 460 -2.39 0.07 13.28
C VAL A 460 -1.99 -1.17 14.09
N THR A 461 -1.26 -0.95 15.19
CA THR A 461 -0.78 -2.01 16.08
C THR A 461 -1.70 -2.21 17.29
N GLY A 462 -2.34 -1.13 17.75
CA GLY A 462 -3.12 -1.06 18.98
C GLY A 462 -2.26 -0.97 20.25
N LEU A 463 -0.94 -0.79 20.13
CA LEU A 463 -0.02 -0.67 21.27
C LEU A 463 -0.08 0.73 21.90
N GLY A 464 -0.60 1.73 21.18
CA GLY A 464 -0.71 3.09 21.65
C GLY A 464 0.63 3.85 21.67
N PRO A 465 0.64 5.05 22.29
CA PRO A 465 1.84 5.88 22.36
C PRO A 465 2.97 5.20 23.13
N SER A 466 4.21 5.44 22.70
CA SER A 466 5.40 4.85 23.32
C SER A 466 5.83 5.53 24.63
N ALA A 467 5.21 6.68 24.97
CA ALA A 467 5.51 7.53 26.13
C ALA A 467 4.28 7.80 27.01
#